data_AF-A0A7W6GWC5-F1
#
_entry.id   AF-A0A7W6GWC5-F1
#
_cell.length_a   1.000
_cell.length_b   1.000
_cell.length_c   1.000
_cell.angle_alpha   90.00
_cell.angle_beta   90.00
_cell.angle_gamma   90.00
#
_symmetry.space_group_name_H-M   'P 1'
#
loop_
_entity.id
_entity.type
_entity.pdbx_description
1 polymer ?
#
loop_
_entity_poly.entity_id
_entity_poly.type
_entity_poly.pdbx_seq_one_letter_code
_entity_poly.pdbx_strand_id
1 'polypeptide(L)' 'MSAPLLAVTTSNTIPKDADCVVIGGGIVGVCAAWWLAREGQNVVLVEKG' A
#
# COMPACT_ATOMS: atom_id res chain seq x y z
N MET A 1 -22.02 14.49 -1.40
CA MET A 1 -21.96 13.29 -2.28
C MET A 1 -20.76 12.47 -1.88
N SER A 2 -20.92 11.20 -1.55
CA SER A 2 -19.79 10.29 -1.31
C SER A 2 -19.24 9.81 -2.64
N ALA A 3 -17.92 9.80 -2.80
CA ALA A 3 -17.29 9.15 -3.95
C ALA A 3 -17.57 7.64 -3.88
N PRO A 4 -17.80 6.96 -5.01
CA PRO A 4 -17.93 5.51 -5.04
C PRO A 4 -16.61 4.85 -4.60
N LEU A 5 -16.70 3.86 -3.71
CA LEU A 5 -15.56 3.04 -3.31
C LEU A 5 -15.29 1.98 -4.38
N LEU A 6 -14.04 1.96 -4.87
CA LEU A 6 -13.56 0.93 -5.77
C LEU A 6 -12.92 -0.19 -4.95
N ALA A 7 -13.37 -1.43 -5.14
CA ALA A 7 -12.73 -2.59 -4.56
C ALA A 7 -11.48 -2.95 -5.37
N VAL A 8 -10.36 -3.15 -4.67
CA VAL A 8 -9.10 -3.59 -5.27
C VAL A 8 -8.75 -4.95 -4.69
N THR A 9 -8.53 -5.94 -5.55
CA THR A 9 -8.06 -7.25 -5.11
C THR A 9 -6.57 -7.17 -4.78
N THR A 10 -6.21 -7.43 -3.53
CA THR A 10 -4.82 -7.51 -3.06
C THR A 10 -4.43 -8.96 -2.76
N SER A 11 -3.13 -9.24 -2.81
CA SER A 11 -2.60 -10.55 -2.43
C SER A 11 -2.64 -10.73 -0.91
N ASN A 12 -3.09 -11.90 -0.45
CA ASN A 12 -2.98 -12.31 0.96
C ASN A 12 -1.62 -12.93 1.30
N THR A 13 -0.75 -13.12 0.31
CA THR A 13 0.61 -13.61 0.54
C THR A 13 1.49 -12.46 1.00
N ILE A 14 1.94 -12.52 2.25
CA ILE A 14 2.87 -11.55 2.83
C ILE A 14 4.31 -11.93 2.39
N PRO A 15 5.06 -11.04 1.74
CA PRO A 15 6.47 -11.28 1.42
C PRO A 15 7.32 -11.52 2.66
N LYS A 16 8.37 -12.33 2.54
CA LYS A 16 9.31 -12.62 3.64
C LYS A 16 10.21 -11.42 3.99
N ASP A 17 10.40 -10.51 3.05
CA ASP A 17 11.26 -9.34 3.14
C ASP A 17 10.68 -8.18 2.32
N ALA A 18 11.08 -6.96 2.67
CA ALA A 18 10.75 -5.72 1.99
C ALA A 18 11.82 -4.66 2.31
N ASP A 19 12.07 -3.74 1.39
CA ASP A 19 12.95 -2.58 1.65
C ASP A 19 12.25 -1.59 2.59
N CYS A 20 10.92 -1.49 2.50
CA CYS A 20 10.10 -0.65 3.36
C CYS A 20 8.71 -1.25 3.59
N VAL A 21 8.20 -1.14 4.82
CA VAL A 21 6.82 -1.46 5.19
C VAL A 21 6.08 -0.19 5.58
N VAL A 22 4.99 0.10 4.88
CA VAL A 22 4.09 1.24 5.16
C VAL A 22 2.84 0.74 5.87
N ILE A 23 2.55 1.30 7.04
CA ILE A 23 1.39 0.94 7.86
C ILE A 23 0.32 2.05 7.73
N GLY A 24 -0.82 1.71 7.13
CA GLY A 24 -1.96 2.60 6.92
C GLY A 24 -2.28 2.84 5.44
N GLY A 25 -3.48 2.48 5.01
CA GLY A 25 -3.97 2.60 3.62
C GLY A 25 -4.66 3.93 3.31
N GLY A 26 -4.50 4.94 4.16
CA GLY A 26 -4.95 6.30 3.89
C GLY A 26 -4.10 7.01 2.85
N ILE A 27 -4.50 8.23 2.47
CA ILE A 27 -3.84 9.00 1.39
C ILE A 27 -2.32 9.14 1.60
N VAL A 28 -1.88 9.43 2.82
CA VAL A 28 -0.45 9.61 3.12
C VAL A 28 0.32 8.31 2.93
N GLY A 29 -0.20 7.18 3.44
CA GLY A 29 0.47 5.88 3.31
C GLY A 29 0.52 5.40 1.88
N VAL A 30 -0.58 5.52 1.13
CA VAL A 30 -0.62 5.16 -0.29
C VAL A 30 0.32 6.03 -1.13
N CYS A 31 0.33 7.35 -0.90
CA CYS A 31 1.26 8.24 -1.61
C CYS A 31 2.72 7.90 -1.29
N ALA A 32 3.06 7.66 -0.03
CA ALA A 32 4.41 7.28 0.37
C ALA A 32 4.83 5.95 -0.28
N ALA A 33 4.00 4.92 -0.20
CA ALA A 33 4.29 3.62 -0.80
C ALA A 33 4.45 3.71 -2.32
N TRP A 34 3.59 4.48 -3.00
CA TRP A 34 3.65 4.65 -4.44
C TRP A 34 4.92 5.35 -4.92
N TRP A 35 5.32 6.45 -4.25
CA TRP A 35 6.56 7.14 -4.61
C TRP A 35 7.80 6.29 -4.32
N LEU A 36 7.85 5.58 -3.19
CA LEU A 36 8.94 4.64 -2.89
C LEU A 36 9.03 3.50 -3.94
N ALA A 37 7.90 2.92 -4.33
CA ALA A 37 7.86 1.89 -5.36
C ALA A 37 8.27 2.43 -6.74
N ARG A 38 7.92 3.67 -7.08
CA ARG A 38 8.37 4.33 -8.33
C ARG A 38 9.89 4.53 -8.38
N GLU A 39 10.53 4.72 -7.24
CA GLU A 39 12.00 4.77 -7.11
C GLU A 39 12.63 3.37 -7.01
N GLY A 40 11.86 2.30 -7.29
CA GLY A 40 12.36 0.93 -7.39
C GLY A 40 12.49 0.18 -6.07
N GLN A 41 11.97 0.72 -4.96
CA GLN A 41 11.96 0.02 -3.68
C GLN A 41 10.91 -1.09 -3.66
N ASN A 42 11.21 -2.22 -3.03
CA ASN A 42 10.24 -3.25 -2.71
C ASN A 42 9.43 -2.83 -1.48
N VAL A 43 8.22 -2.32 -1.71
CA VAL A 43 7.36 -1.76 -0.66
C VAL A 43 6.18 -2.68 -0.36
N VAL A 44 5.93 -2.93 0.92
CA VAL A 44 4.71 -3.59 1.40
C VAL A 44 3.85 -2.56 2.12
N LEU A 45 2.61 -2.36 1.68
CA LEU A 45 1.61 -1.53 2.36
C LEU A 45 0.60 -2.44 3.06
N VAL A 46 0.36 -2.21 4.35
CA VAL A 46 -0.63 -2.94 5.15
C VAL A 46 -1.66 -1.99 5.75
N GLU A 47 -2.91 -2.41 5.79
CA GLU A 47 -4.04 -1.72 6.41
C GLU A 47 -4.90 -2.76 7.13
N LYS A 48 -5.48 -2.40 8.29
CA LYS A 48 -6.31 -3.31 9.09
C LYS A 48 -7.76 -3.42 8.58
N GLY A 49 -8.15 -2.48 7.72
CA GLY A 49 -9.50 -2.31 7.18
C GLY A 49 -9.87 -3.33 6.12
#